data_AF-A0A3P8WG26-F1
#
_entry.id   AF-A0A3P8WG26-F1
#
_cell.length_a   1.000
_cell.length_b   1.000
_cell.length_c   1.000
_cell.angle_alpha   90.00
_cell.angle_beta   90.00
_cell.angle_gamma   90.00
#
_symmetry.space_group_name_H-M   'P 1'
#
loop_
_entity.id
_entity.type
_entity.pdbx_description
1 polymer ?
#
loop_
_entity_poly.entity_id
_entity_poly.type
_entity_poly.pdbx_seq_one_letter_code
_entity_poly.pdbx_strand_id
1 'polypeptide(L)'
;LQKMEEEDAGMEEREMQSDEEDEEGMGEENTDDSSEDEKENEAEIQRLEEQLSINAFDYNCHMGLIKLLKQEGELLRLQKARQKMSELFPLTEDIWLDWLKDEICLNEDKSNRETVYELFERAVKDYICPEIWLEYAQYSIGGMGSPGGIDKVRCIFERAVTAVGLHMTKGQLVWEAYREFENAILSTLERIHKLFRRQLTVPLMDMEATYEEYEDWSDQGVSELVVPQYSKAMQEMEKRKSLEKSLVNVFY
;
A
#
# COMPACT_ATOMS: atom_id res chain seq x y z
N LEU A 1 -18.59 31.06 56.95
CA LEU A 1 -19.61 30.82 57.99
C LEU A 1 -20.96 30.69 57.29
N GLN A 2 -21.71 29.61 57.59
CA GLN A 2 -23.09 29.25 57.18
C GLN A 2 -23.27 28.92 55.67
N LYS A 3 -23.60 27.71 55.19
CA LYS A 3 -24.36 26.51 55.64
C LYS A 3 -25.90 26.67 55.66
N MET A 4 -26.58 25.65 55.09
CA MET A 4 -27.99 25.23 55.22
C MET A 4 -28.97 25.82 54.18
N GLU A 5 -29.93 25.11 53.56
CA GLU A 5 -30.39 23.69 53.46
C GLU A 5 -31.66 23.70 52.56
N GLU A 6 -31.86 22.73 51.64
CA GLU A 6 -32.98 21.72 51.61
C GLU A 6 -34.36 22.25 51.10
N GLU A 7 -35.27 21.53 50.43
CA GLU A 7 -35.57 20.12 50.10
C GLU A 7 -36.68 20.15 48.99
N ASP A 8 -36.71 19.29 47.96
CA ASP A 8 -37.40 17.97 47.83
C ASP A 8 -38.96 18.09 47.76
N ALA A 9 -39.81 17.34 47.04
CA ALA A 9 -39.79 16.12 46.22
C ALA A 9 -41.12 16.09 45.41
N GLY A 10 -41.31 15.18 44.43
CA GLY A 10 -42.67 14.72 44.07
C GLY A 10 -42.90 14.26 42.62
N MET A 11 -42.82 12.96 42.40
CA MET A 11 -43.06 12.16 41.20
C MET A 11 -44.56 11.83 41.05
N GLU A 12 -45.13 11.80 39.83
CA GLU A 12 -46.35 11.04 39.54
C GLU A 12 -46.44 10.62 38.06
N GLU A 13 -46.74 9.33 37.88
CA GLU A 13 -46.83 8.56 36.63
C GLU A 13 -48.10 8.86 35.82
N ARG A 14 -48.07 8.62 34.50
CA ARG A 14 -49.26 8.32 33.71
C ARG A 14 -48.95 7.36 32.58
N GLU A 15 -49.43 6.13 32.73
CA GLU A 15 -49.60 5.15 31.66
C GLU A 15 -50.98 5.29 30.98
N MET A 16 -51.13 4.60 29.83
CA MET A 16 -52.33 4.35 28.99
C MET A 16 -52.65 5.47 27.96
N GLN A 17 -52.95 5.20 26.68
CA GLN A 17 -53.50 4.00 26.02
C GLN A 17 -53.31 4.08 24.49
N SER A 18 -53.51 2.93 23.85
CA SER A 18 -53.45 2.52 22.43
C SER A 18 -54.13 3.43 21.39
N ASP A 19 -53.62 3.38 20.16
CA ASP A 19 -54.44 3.19 18.94
C ASP A 19 -53.64 2.35 17.92
N GLU A 20 -54.22 1.21 17.56
CA GLU A 20 -53.84 0.33 16.45
C GLU A 20 -54.45 0.91 15.15
N GLU A 21 -53.66 1.06 14.10
CA GLU A 21 -54.16 0.95 12.73
C GLU A 21 -53.16 0.14 11.90
N ASP A 22 -53.64 -1.03 11.47
CA ASP A 22 -53.08 -1.90 10.46
C ASP A 22 -52.97 -1.17 9.11
N GLU A 23 -51.81 -1.25 8.45
CA GLU A 23 -51.79 -1.33 7.00
C GLU A 23 -50.74 -2.35 6.54
N GLU A 24 -51.25 -3.51 6.15
CA GLU A 24 -50.52 -4.53 5.40
C GLU A 24 -50.07 -3.95 4.05
N GLY A 25 -48.77 -3.68 3.94
CA GLY A 25 -48.08 -3.51 2.67
C GLY A 25 -47.15 -4.70 2.43
N MET A 26 -47.71 -5.81 1.95
CA MET A 26 -46.93 -6.88 1.32
C MET A 26 -46.04 -6.29 0.23
N GLY A 27 -44.74 -6.41 0.43
CA GLY A 27 -43.68 -6.20 -0.55
C GLY A 27 -42.64 -7.31 -0.43
N GLU A 28 -43.09 -8.57 -0.43
CA GLU A 28 -42.21 -9.67 -0.82
C GLU A 28 -42.02 -9.57 -2.32
N GLU A 29 -40.92 -9.00 -2.82
CA GLU A 29 -40.35 -9.40 -4.11
C GLU A 29 -38.83 -9.15 -4.14
N ASN A 30 -38.10 -10.26 -4.26
CA ASN A 30 -36.76 -10.45 -4.82
C ASN A 30 -35.53 -10.18 -3.95
N THR A 31 -34.92 -11.27 -3.46
CA THR A 31 -33.46 -11.46 -3.40
C THR A 31 -33.12 -12.94 -3.15
N ASP A 32 -33.36 -13.80 -4.15
CA ASP A 32 -32.86 -15.20 -4.17
C ASP A 32 -32.01 -15.49 -5.42
N ASP A 33 -31.49 -14.45 -6.07
CA ASP A 33 -30.69 -14.54 -7.31
C ASP A 33 -29.19 -14.82 -7.03
N SER A 34 -28.75 -14.79 -5.77
CA SER A 34 -27.33 -15.01 -5.41
C SER A 34 -26.92 -16.49 -5.42
N SER A 35 -27.89 -17.42 -5.35
CA SER A 35 -27.59 -18.84 -5.09
C SER A 35 -27.25 -19.68 -6.32
N GLU A 36 -27.51 -19.18 -7.54
CA GLU A 36 -27.14 -19.86 -8.79
C GLU A 36 -25.70 -19.49 -9.18
N ASP A 37 -25.36 -18.20 -9.14
CA ASP A 37 -24.02 -17.69 -9.44
C ASP A 37 -22.92 -18.30 -8.53
N GLU A 38 -23.18 -18.41 -7.22
CA GLU A 38 -22.23 -19.04 -6.27
C GLU A 38 -21.96 -20.52 -6.61
N LYS A 39 -22.97 -21.25 -7.09
CA LYS A 39 -22.81 -22.67 -7.49
C LYS A 39 -22.06 -22.80 -8.81
N GLU A 40 -22.30 -21.91 -9.76
CA GLU A 40 -21.57 -21.87 -11.03
C GLU A 40 -20.09 -21.53 -10.81
N ASN A 41 -19.81 -20.55 -9.94
CA ASN A 41 -18.45 -20.15 -9.61
C ASN A 41 -17.68 -21.27 -8.87
N GLU A 42 -18.30 -21.97 -7.92
CA GLU A 42 -17.66 -23.10 -7.24
C GLU A 42 -17.38 -24.27 -8.20
N ALA A 43 -18.28 -24.56 -9.14
CA ALA A 43 -18.05 -25.58 -10.17
C ALA A 43 -16.87 -25.21 -11.09
N GLU A 44 -16.74 -23.94 -11.47
CA GLU A 44 -15.63 -23.45 -12.27
C GLU A 44 -14.30 -23.47 -11.50
N ILE A 45 -14.31 -23.13 -10.20
CA ILE A 45 -13.14 -23.25 -9.33
C ILE A 45 -12.62 -24.69 -9.30
N GLN A 46 -13.52 -25.68 -9.14
CA GLN A 46 -13.14 -27.10 -9.15
C GLN A 46 -12.54 -27.51 -10.50
N ARG A 47 -13.13 -27.05 -11.61
CA ARG A 47 -12.61 -27.30 -12.96
C ARG A 47 -11.18 -26.76 -13.13
N LEU A 48 -10.92 -25.55 -12.64
CA LEU A 48 -9.60 -24.93 -12.71
C LEU A 48 -8.58 -25.62 -11.80
N GLU A 49 -8.98 -26.05 -10.60
CA GLU A 49 -8.13 -26.85 -9.71
C GLU A 49 -7.76 -28.20 -10.34
N GLU A 50 -8.70 -28.86 -11.01
CA GLU A 50 -8.43 -30.09 -11.76
C GLU A 50 -7.46 -29.84 -12.93
N GLN A 51 -7.65 -28.75 -13.69
CA GLN A 51 -6.73 -28.39 -14.78
C GLN A 51 -5.32 -28.13 -14.26
N LEU A 52 -5.18 -27.45 -13.13
CA LEU A 52 -3.88 -27.22 -12.48
C LEU A 52 -3.28 -28.50 -11.89
N SER A 53 -4.11 -29.49 -11.54
CA SER A 53 -3.63 -30.82 -11.12
C SER A 53 -3.02 -31.61 -12.28
N ILE A 54 -3.53 -31.40 -13.50
CA ILE A 54 -3.02 -32.01 -14.74
C ILE A 54 -1.81 -31.23 -15.25
N ASN A 55 -1.89 -29.90 -15.27
CA ASN A 55 -0.85 -29.00 -15.72
C ASN A 55 -0.66 -27.82 -14.76
N ALA A 56 0.30 -27.97 -13.84
CA ALA A 56 0.61 -26.93 -12.86
C ALA A 56 1.24 -25.66 -13.47
N PHE A 57 1.74 -25.72 -14.71
CA PHE A 57 2.47 -24.62 -15.36
C PHE A 57 1.57 -23.72 -16.23
N ASP A 58 0.25 -23.82 -16.11
CA ASP A 58 -0.66 -22.91 -16.82
C ASP A 58 -0.88 -21.62 -16.03
N TYR A 59 -0.20 -20.55 -16.46
CA TYR A 59 -0.31 -19.22 -15.88
C TYR A 59 -1.74 -18.65 -15.91
N ASN A 60 -2.46 -18.83 -17.02
CA ASN A 60 -3.81 -18.28 -17.17
C ASN A 60 -4.81 -19.00 -16.26
N CYS A 61 -4.64 -20.31 -16.07
CA CYS A 61 -5.44 -21.08 -15.13
C CYS A 61 -5.24 -20.59 -13.68
N HIS A 62 -4.00 -20.33 -13.27
CA HIS A 62 -3.74 -19.74 -11.93
C HIS A 62 -4.40 -18.37 -11.77
N MET A 63 -4.29 -17.49 -12.77
CA MET A 63 -4.91 -16.17 -12.74
C MET A 63 -6.44 -16.24 -12.66
N GLY A 64 -7.07 -17.11 -13.45
CA GLY A 64 -8.51 -17.34 -13.41
C GLY A 64 -8.97 -17.86 -12.06
N LEU A 65 -8.24 -18.83 -11.50
CA LEU A 65 -8.54 -19.41 -10.19
C LEU A 65 -8.45 -18.36 -9.08
N ILE A 66 -7.37 -17.57 -9.04
CA ILE A 66 -7.17 -16.51 -8.03
C ILE A 66 -8.29 -15.47 -8.13
N LYS A 67 -8.70 -15.09 -9.35
CA LYS A 67 -9.78 -14.12 -9.56
C LYS A 67 -11.11 -14.62 -9.02
N LEU A 68 -11.50 -15.86 -9.34
CA LEU A 68 -12.75 -16.46 -8.86
C LEU A 68 -12.73 -16.63 -7.34
N LEU A 69 -11.64 -17.16 -6.78
CA LEU A 69 -11.48 -17.31 -5.32
C LEU A 69 -11.58 -15.96 -4.58
N LYS A 70 -11.14 -14.86 -5.21
CA LYS A 70 -11.28 -13.51 -4.67
C LYS A 70 -12.73 -13.02 -4.72
N GLN A 71 -13.47 -13.34 -5.78
CA GLN A 71 -14.89 -12.97 -5.92
C GLN A 71 -15.78 -13.70 -4.91
N GLU A 72 -15.52 -14.99 -4.68
CA GLU A 72 -16.25 -15.81 -3.69
C GLU A 72 -15.87 -15.51 -2.23
N GLY A 73 -14.80 -14.72 -1.99
CA GLY A 73 -14.34 -14.42 -0.63
C GLY A 73 -13.68 -15.60 0.09
N GLU A 74 -13.24 -16.64 -0.63
CA GLU A 74 -12.62 -17.85 -0.11
C GLU A 74 -11.15 -17.62 0.30
N LEU A 75 -10.93 -16.87 1.39
CA LEU A 75 -9.62 -16.34 1.80
C LEU A 75 -8.51 -17.40 1.93
N LEU A 76 -8.81 -18.54 2.54
CA LEU A 76 -7.82 -19.60 2.78
C LEU A 76 -7.42 -20.32 1.48
N ARG A 77 -8.37 -20.53 0.57
CA ARG A 77 -8.09 -21.13 -0.75
C ARG A 77 -7.33 -20.13 -1.61
N LEU A 78 -7.71 -18.86 -1.58
CA LEU A 78 -7.04 -17.77 -2.29
C LEU A 78 -5.57 -17.66 -1.88
N GLN A 79 -5.28 -17.69 -0.57
CA GLN A 79 -3.91 -17.63 -0.07
C GLN A 79 -3.07 -18.83 -0.57
N LYS A 80 -3.63 -20.05 -0.54
CA LYS A 80 -2.96 -21.25 -1.05
C LYS A 80 -2.72 -21.19 -2.56
N ALA A 81 -3.68 -20.68 -3.33
CA ALA A 81 -3.56 -20.52 -4.78
C ALA A 81 -2.44 -19.54 -5.14
N ARG A 82 -2.40 -18.37 -4.47
CA ARG A 82 -1.34 -17.36 -4.64
C ARG A 82 0.03 -17.90 -4.25
N GLN A 83 0.13 -18.64 -3.14
CA GLN A 83 1.38 -19.30 -2.74
C GLN A 83 1.88 -20.27 -3.80
N LYS A 84 1.03 -21.19 -4.27
CA LYS A 84 1.39 -22.14 -5.35
C LYS A 84 1.85 -21.42 -6.61
N MET A 85 1.14 -20.36 -7.01
CA MET A 85 1.52 -19.57 -8.19
C MET A 85 2.90 -18.92 -8.01
N SER A 86 3.16 -18.32 -6.84
CA SER A 86 4.45 -17.66 -6.54
C SER A 86 5.64 -18.61 -6.44
N GLU A 87 5.40 -19.90 -6.16
CA GLU A 87 6.46 -20.92 -6.13
C GLU A 87 6.86 -21.38 -7.54
N LEU A 88 5.95 -21.26 -8.50
CA LEU A 88 6.14 -21.71 -9.88
C LEU A 88 6.58 -20.58 -10.81
N PHE A 89 6.14 -19.35 -10.56
CA PHE A 89 6.36 -18.20 -11.43
C PHE A 89 6.82 -16.97 -10.64
N PRO A 90 7.78 -16.19 -11.18
CA PRO A 90 7.97 -14.81 -10.73
C PRO A 90 6.73 -13.99 -11.07
N LEU A 91 6.13 -13.33 -10.08
CA LEU A 91 4.88 -12.59 -10.25
C LEU A 91 5.15 -11.13 -10.62
N THR A 92 4.22 -10.52 -11.36
CA THR A 92 4.30 -9.11 -11.71
C THR A 92 4.04 -8.22 -10.49
N GLU A 93 4.44 -6.94 -10.59
CA GLU A 93 4.22 -5.94 -9.54
C GLU A 93 2.74 -5.87 -9.13
N ASP A 94 1.81 -5.87 -10.10
CA ASP A 94 0.37 -5.79 -9.87
C ASP A 94 -0.18 -6.98 -9.07
N ILE A 95 0.27 -8.20 -9.38
CA ILE A 95 -0.22 -9.42 -8.69
C ILE A 95 0.27 -9.44 -7.25
N TRP A 96 1.54 -9.07 -7.03
CA TRP A 96 2.08 -8.93 -5.68
C TRP A 96 1.36 -7.85 -4.89
N LEU A 97 1.11 -6.68 -5.47
CA LEU A 97 0.39 -5.59 -4.82
C LEU A 97 -1.05 -5.97 -4.45
N ASP A 98 -1.77 -6.66 -5.33
CA ASP A 98 -3.12 -7.14 -5.05
C ASP A 98 -3.14 -8.12 -3.86
N TRP A 99 -2.18 -9.04 -3.81
CA TRP A 99 -2.03 -9.95 -2.68
C TRP A 99 -1.64 -9.22 -1.39
N LEU A 100 -0.66 -8.32 -1.45
CA LEU A 100 -0.20 -7.55 -0.29
C LEU A 100 -1.31 -6.71 0.31
N LYS A 101 -2.14 -6.04 -0.51
CA LYS A 101 -3.28 -5.24 -0.05
C LYS A 101 -4.32 -6.07 0.69
N ASP A 102 -4.66 -7.24 0.15
CA ASP A 102 -5.58 -8.16 0.82
C ASP A 102 -5.01 -8.63 2.17
N GLU A 103 -3.73 -9.01 2.23
CA GLU A 103 -3.08 -9.47 3.46
C GLU A 103 -2.93 -8.35 4.49
N ILE A 104 -2.67 -7.11 4.07
CA ILE A 104 -2.64 -5.94 4.96
C ILE A 104 -4.01 -5.77 5.61
N CYS A 105 -5.08 -5.73 4.81
CA CYS A 105 -6.45 -5.56 5.30
C CYS A 105 -6.86 -6.68 6.28
N LEU A 106 -6.53 -7.94 5.97
CA LEU A 106 -6.84 -9.10 6.82
C LEU A 106 -6.04 -9.16 8.13
N ASN A 107 -4.94 -8.41 8.23
CA ASN A 107 -4.06 -8.38 9.39
C ASN A 107 -4.10 -7.04 10.14
N GLU A 108 -5.02 -6.11 9.83
CA GLU A 108 -5.16 -4.85 10.57
C GLU A 108 -5.42 -5.09 12.07
N ASP A 109 -6.26 -6.07 12.40
CA ASP A 109 -6.61 -6.43 13.79
C ASP A 109 -5.60 -7.36 14.46
N LYS A 110 -4.73 -8.01 13.67
CA LYS A 110 -3.79 -9.01 14.15
C LYS A 110 -2.46 -8.33 14.45
N SER A 111 -1.97 -8.46 15.68
CA SER A 111 -0.64 -7.97 16.08
C SER A 111 0.54 -8.59 15.28
N ASN A 112 0.28 -9.51 14.35
CA ASN A 112 1.29 -10.23 13.59
C ASN A 112 1.64 -9.53 12.27
N ARG A 113 2.29 -8.36 12.36
CA ARG A 113 2.82 -7.65 11.18
C ARG A 113 3.97 -8.38 10.49
N GLU A 114 4.58 -9.35 11.17
CA GLU A 114 5.76 -10.05 10.68
C GLU A 114 5.48 -10.92 9.45
N THR A 115 4.29 -11.55 9.38
CA THR A 115 3.90 -12.34 8.19
C THR A 115 3.76 -11.47 6.95
N VAL A 116 3.27 -10.23 7.10
CA VAL A 116 3.17 -9.27 6.00
C VAL A 116 4.57 -8.80 5.58
N TYR A 117 5.49 -8.59 6.54
CA TYR A 117 6.89 -8.29 6.22
C TYR A 117 7.58 -9.42 5.45
N GLU A 118 7.38 -10.68 5.85
CA GLU A 118 7.88 -11.84 5.11
C GLU A 118 7.33 -11.90 3.67
N LEU A 119 6.08 -11.49 3.47
CA LEU A 119 5.47 -11.42 2.15
C LEU A 119 6.11 -10.32 1.30
N PHE A 120 6.34 -9.13 1.85
CA PHE A 120 7.09 -8.07 1.16
C PHE A 120 8.50 -8.53 0.79
N GLU A 121 9.22 -9.23 1.68
CA GLU A 121 10.55 -9.77 1.42
C GLU A 121 10.59 -10.83 0.30
N ARG A 122 9.45 -11.44 -0.03
CA ARG A 122 9.32 -12.31 -1.20
C ARG A 122 9.04 -11.47 -2.45
N ALA A 123 8.10 -10.54 -2.35
CA ALA A 123 7.67 -9.71 -3.47
C ALA A 123 8.82 -8.88 -4.09
N VAL A 124 9.71 -8.34 -3.27
CA VAL A 124 10.84 -7.50 -3.75
C VAL A 124 11.97 -8.27 -4.43
N LYS A 125 11.89 -9.61 -4.53
CA LYS A 125 12.94 -10.46 -5.13
C LYS A 125 12.71 -10.79 -6.60
N ASP A 126 11.47 -10.72 -7.08
CA ASP A 126 11.13 -11.19 -8.43
C ASP A 126 11.61 -10.20 -9.51
N TYR A 127 11.25 -8.93 -9.38
CA TYR A 127 11.58 -7.87 -10.33
C TYR A 127 11.89 -6.55 -9.60
N ILE A 128 12.34 -5.55 -10.36
CA ILE A 128 12.39 -4.17 -9.85
C ILE A 128 10.97 -3.64 -9.67
N CYS A 129 10.61 -3.24 -8.45
CA CYS A 129 9.23 -2.93 -8.07
C CYS A 129 9.13 -1.66 -7.19
N PRO A 130 9.18 -0.47 -7.80
CA PRO A 130 9.11 0.79 -7.05
C PRO A 130 7.85 0.95 -6.21
N GLU A 131 6.70 0.45 -6.68
CA GLU A 131 5.42 0.60 -5.98
C GLU A 131 5.36 -0.35 -4.78
N ILE A 132 5.85 -1.58 -4.90
CA ILE A 132 5.95 -2.51 -3.76
C ILE A 132 6.89 -1.96 -2.69
N TRP A 133 8.02 -1.34 -3.08
CA TRP A 133 8.93 -0.72 -2.10
C TRP A 133 8.29 0.46 -1.38
N LEU A 134 7.51 1.27 -2.09
CA LEU A 134 6.77 2.40 -1.49
C LEU A 134 5.73 1.90 -0.49
N GLU A 135 4.91 0.93 -0.89
CA GLU A 135 3.91 0.29 -0.01
C GLU A 135 4.56 -0.41 1.17
N TYR A 136 5.71 -1.06 0.99
CA TYR A 136 6.46 -1.70 2.07
C TYR A 136 6.93 -0.66 3.10
N ALA A 137 7.49 0.46 2.61
CA ALA A 137 7.93 1.54 3.48
C ALA A 137 6.75 2.17 4.25
N GLN A 138 5.64 2.45 3.56
CA GLN A 138 4.42 2.99 4.17
C GLN A 138 3.78 2.03 5.17
N TYR A 139 3.71 0.73 4.86
CA TYR A 139 3.25 -0.27 5.81
C TYR A 139 4.16 -0.33 7.05
N SER A 140 5.48 -0.16 6.89
CA SER A 140 6.39 -0.18 8.03
C SER A 140 6.17 0.99 9.01
N ILE A 141 5.74 2.16 8.52
CA ILE A 141 5.41 3.36 9.32
C ILE A 141 4.33 3.03 10.36
N GLY A 142 3.33 2.22 10.02
CA GLY A 142 2.30 1.77 10.97
C GLY A 142 2.85 0.93 12.14
N GLY A 143 4.06 0.37 12.02
CA GLY A 143 4.76 -0.35 13.08
C GLY A 143 5.78 0.47 13.87
N MET A 144 5.89 1.78 13.63
CA MET A 144 6.96 2.60 14.22
C MET A 144 6.89 2.75 15.74
N GLY A 145 5.69 2.59 16.32
CA GLY A 145 5.47 2.71 17.77
C GLY A 145 6.02 1.54 18.59
N SER A 146 6.38 0.43 17.95
CA SER A 146 7.02 -0.71 18.61
C SER A 146 8.49 -0.42 18.95
N PRO A 147 9.09 -1.09 19.95
CA PRO A 147 10.51 -0.94 20.25
C PRO A 147 11.40 -1.20 19.02
N GLY A 148 12.21 -0.23 18.63
CA GLY A 148 13.05 -0.30 17.42
C GLY A 148 12.29 -0.12 16.09
N GLY A 149 11.00 0.22 16.12
CA GLY A 149 10.17 0.39 14.93
C GLY A 149 10.68 1.48 13.99
N ILE A 150 11.10 2.63 14.54
CA ILE A 150 11.69 3.72 13.75
C ILE A 150 12.95 3.26 12.98
N ASP A 151 13.82 2.47 13.63
CA ASP A 151 15.03 1.97 12.97
C ASP A 151 14.70 0.93 11.88
N LYS A 152 13.65 0.11 12.09
CA LYS A 152 13.13 -0.80 11.06
C LYS A 152 12.59 -0.03 9.85
N VAL A 153 11.81 1.03 10.08
CA VAL A 153 11.28 1.91 9.00
C VAL A 153 12.44 2.53 8.21
N ARG A 154 13.44 3.09 8.90
CA ARG A 154 14.63 3.67 8.25
C ARG A 154 15.41 2.63 7.45
N CYS A 155 15.58 1.43 7.99
CA CYS A 155 16.24 0.33 7.29
C CYS A 155 15.51 -0.03 5.98
N ILE A 156 14.18 -0.10 6.01
CA ILE A 156 13.35 -0.38 4.83
C ILE A 156 13.47 0.75 3.81
N PHE A 157 13.39 2.02 4.22
CA PHE A 157 13.57 3.16 3.32
C PHE A 157 14.96 3.19 2.67
N GLU A 158 16.03 2.94 3.43
CA GLU A 158 17.39 2.91 2.86
C GLU A 158 17.56 1.75 1.86
N ARG A 159 16.92 0.60 2.10
CA ARG A 159 16.86 -0.50 1.14
C ARG A 159 16.06 -0.13 -0.11
N ALA A 160 14.90 0.52 0.05
CA ALA A 160 14.08 1.00 -1.05
C ALA A 160 14.86 2.01 -1.92
N VAL A 161 15.50 2.99 -1.31
CA VAL A 161 16.37 3.96 -2.01
C VAL A 161 17.52 3.26 -2.74
N THR A 162 18.11 2.22 -2.14
CA THR A 162 19.18 1.45 -2.79
C THR A 162 18.67 0.65 -4.00
N ALA A 163 17.47 0.07 -3.90
CA ALA A 163 16.89 -0.76 -4.95
C ALA A 163 16.28 0.05 -6.11
N VAL A 164 15.49 1.08 -5.78
CA VAL A 164 14.65 1.83 -6.74
C VAL A 164 14.86 3.34 -6.70
N GLY A 165 15.72 3.85 -5.83
CA GLY A 165 15.97 5.30 -5.72
C GLY A 165 16.66 5.93 -6.93
N LEU A 166 17.19 5.12 -7.87
CA LEU A 166 17.73 5.55 -9.17
C LEU A 166 16.73 5.43 -10.32
N HIS A 167 15.51 4.96 -10.05
CA HIS A 167 14.49 4.79 -11.07
C HIS A 167 14.05 6.16 -11.59
N MET A 168 14.25 6.41 -12.89
CA MET A 168 14.10 7.75 -13.51
C MET A 168 12.76 8.43 -13.21
N THR A 169 11.63 7.73 -13.38
CA THR A 169 10.29 8.29 -13.20
C THR A 169 9.67 8.02 -11.82
N LYS A 170 9.82 6.81 -11.29
CA LYS A 170 9.20 6.38 -10.02
C LYS A 170 10.09 6.57 -8.78
N GLY A 171 11.41 6.77 -8.94
CA GLY A 171 12.35 6.83 -7.82
C GLY A 171 12.11 8.01 -6.88
N GLN A 172 11.62 9.13 -7.43
CA GLN A 172 11.26 10.33 -6.67
C GLN A 172 10.24 10.04 -5.56
N LEU A 173 9.24 9.20 -5.82
CA LEU A 173 8.19 8.86 -4.85
C LEU A 173 8.76 8.26 -3.56
N VAL A 174 9.80 7.42 -3.68
CA VAL A 174 10.45 6.80 -2.51
C VAL A 174 11.27 7.83 -1.73
N TRP A 175 11.95 8.75 -2.41
CA TRP A 175 12.70 9.82 -1.76
C TRP A 175 11.79 10.81 -1.02
N GLU A 176 10.66 11.18 -1.64
CA GLU A 176 9.66 12.06 -1.05
C GLU A 176 9.03 11.43 0.18
N ALA A 177 8.52 10.20 0.07
CA ALA A 177 7.98 9.46 1.20
C ALA A 177 8.99 9.32 2.35
N TYR A 178 10.28 9.16 2.03
CA TYR A 178 11.31 9.10 3.06
C TYR A 178 11.53 10.46 3.75
N ARG A 179 11.57 11.57 3.00
CA ARG A 179 11.66 12.93 3.59
C ARG A 179 10.43 13.25 4.43
N GLU A 180 9.24 12.93 3.96
CA GLU A 180 7.98 13.14 4.68
C GLU A 180 7.96 12.38 6.00
N PHE A 181 8.35 11.10 5.98
CA PHE A 181 8.48 10.31 7.20
C PHE A 181 9.44 10.97 8.21
N GLU A 182 10.62 11.41 7.76
CA GLU A 182 11.62 12.02 8.64
C GLU A 182 11.24 13.41 9.16
N ASN A 183 10.46 14.17 8.38
CA ASN A 183 9.81 15.41 8.82
C ASN A 183 8.74 15.11 9.87
N ALA A 184 7.88 14.12 9.63
CA ALA A 184 6.76 13.78 10.51
C ALA A 184 7.21 13.32 11.91
N ILE A 185 8.33 12.59 12.00
CA ILE A 185 8.88 12.18 13.30
C ILE A 185 9.79 13.23 13.96
N LEU A 186 9.80 14.46 13.44
CA LEU A 186 10.62 15.58 13.92
C LEU A 186 12.10 15.18 14.06
N SER A 187 12.62 14.47 13.05
CA SER A 187 14.01 14.06 13.04
C SER A 187 14.95 15.27 12.97
N THR A 188 16.25 15.05 13.17
CA THR A 188 17.22 16.14 13.10
C THR A 188 17.25 16.76 11.70
N LEU A 189 17.28 18.09 11.63
CA LEU A 189 17.35 18.83 10.36
C LEU A 189 18.47 18.32 9.44
N GLU A 190 19.63 17.95 10.01
CA GLU A 190 20.76 17.42 9.24
C GLU A 190 20.42 16.13 8.48
N ARG A 191 19.51 15.30 9.00
CA ARG A 191 19.09 14.08 8.29
C ARG A 191 18.24 14.41 7.07
N ILE A 192 17.35 15.39 7.18
CA ILE A 192 16.55 15.87 6.06
C ILE A 192 17.45 16.55 5.03
N HIS A 193 18.42 17.39 5.45
CA HIS A 193 19.44 17.92 4.54
C HIS A 193 20.19 16.79 3.83
N LYS A 194 20.61 15.73 4.54
CA LYS A 194 21.31 14.59 3.92
C LYS A 194 20.45 13.89 2.86
N LEU A 195 19.15 13.76 3.07
CA LEU A 195 18.24 13.17 2.07
C LEU A 195 18.13 14.03 0.82
N PHE A 196 17.87 15.34 0.98
CA PHE A 196 17.85 16.29 -0.15
C PHE A 196 19.17 16.26 -0.93
N ARG A 197 20.30 16.40 -0.24
CA ARG A 197 21.62 16.39 -0.88
C ARG A 197 21.87 15.09 -1.64
N ARG A 198 21.47 13.93 -1.10
CA ARG A 198 21.59 12.63 -1.79
C ARG A 198 20.71 12.57 -3.03
N GLN A 199 19.43 12.91 -2.92
CA GLN A 199 18.49 12.86 -4.03
C GLN A 199 18.92 13.79 -5.18
N LEU A 200 19.40 15.00 -4.88
CA LEU A 200 19.88 15.96 -5.89
C LEU A 200 21.11 15.46 -6.67
N THR A 201 21.78 14.39 -6.23
CA THR A 201 22.84 13.72 -7.01
C THR A 201 22.34 12.62 -7.93
N VAL A 202 21.05 12.30 -7.89
CA VAL A 202 20.43 11.26 -8.70
C VAL A 202 19.73 11.89 -9.90
N PRO A 203 19.97 11.40 -11.13
CA PRO A 203 19.28 11.89 -12.33
C PRO A 203 17.84 11.36 -12.36
N LEU A 204 16.93 12.02 -11.63
CA LEU A 204 15.50 11.74 -11.61
C LEU A 204 14.74 12.76 -12.46
N MET A 205 13.60 12.36 -13.00
CA MET A 205 12.65 13.31 -13.61
C MET A 205 12.28 14.39 -12.61
N ASP A 206 12.08 15.62 -13.12
CA ASP A 206 11.62 16.78 -12.36
C ASP A 206 12.47 17.12 -11.12
N MET A 207 13.76 16.74 -11.13
CA MET A 207 14.70 17.02 -10.05
C MET A 207 14.93 18.53 -9.81
N GLU A 208 14.58 19.39 -10.77
CA GLU A 208 14.50 20.84 -10.62
C GLU A 208 13.52 21.25 -9.51
N ALA A 209 12.35 20.60 -9.45
CA ALA A 209 11.35 20.88 -8.41
C ALA A 209 11.88 20.49 -7.02
N THR A 210 12.65 19.39 -6.93
CA THR A 210 13.33 19.01 -5.68
C THR A 210 14.39 20.04 -5.28
N TYR A 211 15.08 20.64 -6.24
CA TYR A 211 16.08 21.68 -5.97
C TYR A 211 15.41 22.94 -5.42
N GLU A 212 14.34 23.41 -6.06
CA GLU A 212 13.54 24.56 -5.63
C GLU A 212 12.95 24.31 -4.23
N GLU A 213 12.35 23.14 -3.99
CA GLU A 213 11.84 22.74 -2.67
C GLU A 213 12.93 22.82 -1.60
N TYR A 214 14.15 22.34 -1.90
CA TYR A 214 15.25 22.36 -0.95
C TYR A 214 15.79 23.77 -0.68
N GLU A 215 15.82 24.63 -1.70
CA GLU A 215 16.23 26.02 -1.57
C GLU A 215 15.25 26.80 -0.68
N ASP A 216 13.95 26.59 -0.86
CA ASP A 216 12.90 27.22 -0.07
C ASP A 216 12.83 26.68 1.37
N TRP A 217 13.02 25.37 1.54
CA TRP A 217 12.98 24.71 2.85
C TRP A 217 14.20 25.03 3.72
N SER A 218 15.36 25.27 3.10
CA SER A 218 16.63 25.43 3.82
C SER A 218 16.95 26.88 4.17
N ASP A 219 17.07 27.19 5.47
CA ASP A 219 17.58 28.49 5.94
C ASP A 219 19.01 28.83 5.45
N GLN A 220 19.79 27.81 5.07
CA GLN A 220 21.18 27.94 4.60
C GLN A 220 21.29 27.87 3.07
N GLY A 221 20.18 27.59 2.38
CA GLY A 221 20.15 27.28 0.96
C GLY A 221 20.88 25.98 0.60
N VAL A 222 20.98 25.73 -0.71
CA VAL A 222 21.68 24.56 -1.25
C VAL A 222 23.19 24.76 -1.16
N SER A 223 23.88 23.83 -0.50
CA SER A 223 25.35 23.90 -0.35
C SER A 223 26.06 23.97 -1.71
N GLU A 224 27.05 24.87 -1.84
CA GLU A 224 27.92 24.97 -3.02
C GLU A 224 28.63 23.65 -3.38
N LEU A 225 28.78 22.74 -2.41
CA LEU A 225 29.36 21.41 -2.62
C LEU A 225 28.40 20.43 -3.30
N VAL A 226 27.13 20.77 -3.48
CA VAL A 226 26.08 19.93 -4.09
C VAL A 226 25.72 20.42 -5.48
N VAL A 227 25.84 21.73 -5.74
CA VAL A 227 25.52 22.38 -7.02
C VAL A 227 26.23 21.73 -8.22
N PRO A 228 27.55 21.39 -8.16
CA PRO A 228 28.22 20.71 -9.28
C PRO A 228 27.65 19.31 -9.56
N GLN A 229 27.30 18.55 -8.51
CA GLN A 229 26.77 17.20 -8.59
C GLN A 229 25.35 17.23 -9.15
N TYR A 230 24.53 18.18 -8.68
CA TYR A 230 23.21 18.46 -9.24
C TYR A 230 23.30 18.79 -10.73
N SER A 231 24.19 19.70 -11.12
CA SER A 231 24.39 20.07 -12.53
C SER A 231 24.78 18.86 -13.39
N LYS A 232 25.60 17.94 -12.86
CA LYS A 232 25.97 16.71 -13.55
C LYS A 232 24.79 15.73 -13.64
N ALA A 233 24.03 15.56 -12.58
CA ALA A 233 22.83 14.71 -12.56
C ALA A 233 21.77 15.22 -13.55
N MET A 234 21.55 16.53 -13.59
CA MET A 234 20.67 17.20 -14.56
C MET A 234 21.04 16.88 -16.01
N GLN A 235 22.33 17.00 -16.37
CA GLN A 235 22.80 16.67 -17.72
C GLN A 235 22.59 15.19 -18.07
N GLU A 236 22.75 14.30 -17.09
CA GLU A 236 22.54 12.87 -17.29
C GLU A 236 21.05 12.52 -17.42
N MET A 237 20.18 13.17 -16.63
CA MET A 237 18.74 13.05 -16.74
C MET A 237 18.25 13.46 -18.13
N GLU A 238 18.68 14.62 -18.64
CA GLU A 238 18.20 15.12 -19.94
C GLU A 238 18.60 14.19 -21.11
N LYS A 239 19.79 13.56 -21.03
CA LYS A 239 20.18 12.53 -22.00
C LYS A 239 19.22 11.34 -21.98
N ARG A 240 18.88 10.84 -20.78
CA ARG A 240 18.01 9.68 -20.58
C ARG A 240 16.55 9.97 -20.91
N LYS A 241 16.09 11.21 -20.67
CA LYS A 241 14.73 11.67 -20.97
C LYS A 241 14.32 11.42 -22.42
N SER A 242 15.23 11.62 -23.38
CA SER A 242 14.96 11.33 -24.79
C SER A 242 14.76 9.83 -25.07
N LEU A 243 15.47 8.96 -24.34
CA LEU A 243 15.37 7.51 -24.48
C LEU A 243 14.05 7.01 -23.86
N GLU A 244 13.70 7.50 -22.67
CA GLU A 244 12.44 7.19 -22.00
C GLU A 244 11.22 7.59 -22.84
N LYS A 245 11.22 8.80 -23.42
CA LYS A 245 10.16 9.24 -24.34
C LYS A 245 10.03 8.32 -25.56
N SER A 246 11.14 7.78 -26.04
CA SER A 246 11.15 6.88 -27.19
C SER A 246 10.56 5.52 -26.83
N LEU A 247 10.78 5.01 -25.61
CA LEU A 247 10.17 3.77 -25.12
C LEU A 247 8.65 3.91 -25.02
N VAL A 248 8.16 5.01 -24.44
CA VAL A 248 6.71 5.27 -24.32
C VAL A 248 6.03 5.32 -25.70
N ASN A 249 6.67 5.90 -26.71
CA ASN A 249 6.12 6.01 -28.07
C ASN A 249 6.16 4.70 -28.88
N VAL A 250 6.84 3.65 -28.42
CA VAL A 250 6.90 2.34 -29.11
C VAL A 250 5.75 1.41 -28.67
N PHE A 251 5.10 1.71 -27.54
CA PHE A 251 4.00 0.91 -27.00
C PHE A 251 2.60 1.50 -27.26
N TYR A 252 2.50 2.53 -28.12
CA TYR A 252 1.24 3.08 -28.67
C TYR A 252 1.25 3.03 -30.19
#